data_AF-A0A1F7SBF7-F1
#
_entry.id   AF-A0A1F7SBF7-F1
#
_cell.length_a   1.000
_cell.length_b   1.000
_cell.length_c   1.000
_cell.angle_alpha   90.00
_cell.angle_beta   90.00
_cell.angle_gamma   90.00
#
_symmetry.space_group_name_H-M   'P 1'
#
loop_
_entity.id
_entity.type
_entity.pdbx_description
1 polymer ?
#
loop_
_entity_poly.entity_id
_entity_poly.type
_entity_poly.pdbx_seq_one_letter_code
_entity_poly.pdbx_strand_id
1 'polypeptide(L)'
;MTPVYSPTVTPTPTNIIEVHFDLCGGLNLISLPVKNSALKTSSALLADICDGDADSIWSYDCTRRTFTSWNFLDPGAGWPTWVGMPFWVNITERDGCSWYVYGEIDTTISYTLCSGLNMVSLPIYSTSITTASELMYSIPNCTGVFRWKKEVSCYNPTGFDAYFPLSDPEEDFSLHPGYAYWVNVTAAGTWIPPNP
;
A
#
# COMPACT_ATOMS: atom_id res chain seq x y z
N MET A 1 51.50 18.82 21.27
CA MET A 1 50.67 18.37 20.12
C MET A 1 49.32 17.97 20.66
N THR A 2 48.26 18.72 20.35
CA THR A 2 46.89 18.43 20.77
C THR A 2 46.28 17.41 19.80
N PRO A 3 45.62 16.33 20.29
CA PRO A 3 44.97 15.38 19.40
C PRO A 3 43.73 16.04 18.78
N VAL A 4 43.67 16.03 17.44
CA VAL A 4 42.48 16.42 16.68
C VAL A 4 41.55 15.21 16.65
N TYR A 5 40.42 15.29 17.33
CA TYR A 5 39.34 14.33 17.16
C TYR A 5 38.60 14.68 15.87
N SER A 6 38.89 13.94 14.80
CA SER A 6 38.00 13.91 13.63
C SER A 6 36.78 13.05 13.97
N PRO A 7 35.55 13.56 13.83
CA PRO A 7 34.37 12.72 13.99
C PRO A 7 34.41 11.62 12.93
N THR A 8 34.44 10.37 13.38
CA THR A 8 34.20 9.22 12.52
C THR A 8 32.76 9.32 12.03
N VAL A 9 32.58 9.71 10.77
CA VAL A 9 31.28 9.55 10.11
C VAL A 9 31.07 8.06 9.96
N THR A 10 30.28 7.47 10.85
CA THR A 10 29.74 6.14 10.65
C THR A 10 28.91 6.19 9.37
N PRO A 11 29.23 5.44 8.31
CA PRO A 11 28.32 5.34 7.18
C PRO A 11 27.07 4.65 7.70
N THR A 12 25.97 5.38 7.83
CA THR A 12 24.65 4.75 7.95
C THR A 12 24.48 3.93 6.68
N PRO A 13 24.33 2.60 6.75
CA PRO A 13 23.97 1.85 5.55
C PRO A 13 22.61 2.39 5.10
N THR A 14 22.61 3.13 3.99
CA THR A 14 21.39 3.58 3.35
C THR A 14 20.78 2.33 2.73
N ASN A 15 19.94 1.63 3.50
CA ASN A 15 19.11 0.50 3.04
C ASN A 15 17.99 1.05 2.13
N ILE A 16 18.37 1.82 1.12
CA ILE A 16 17.46 2.28 0.07
C ILE A 16 17.26 1.10 -0.85
N ILE A 17 16.01 0.69 -0.98
CA ILE A 17 15.59 -0.28 -1.97
C ILE A 17 14.77 0.42 -3.05
N GLU A 18 14.61 -0.28 -4.16
CA GLU A 18 13.67 0.06 -5.23
C GLU A 18 12.50 -0.92 -5.15
N VAL A 19 11.28 -0.41 -5.23
CA VAL A 19 10.05 -1.21 -5.38
C VAL A 19 9.40 -0.83 -6.69
N HIS A 20 8.96 -1.84 -7.43
CA HIS A 20 8.40 -1.70 -8.76
C HIS A 20 6.94 -2.17 -8.79
N PHE A 21 6.08 -1.39 -9.46
CA PHE A 21 4.70 -1.75 -9.76
C PHE A 21 4.41 -1.58 -11.24
N ASP A 22 3.77 -2.59 -11.84
CA ASP A 22 3.13 -2.47 -13.14
C ASP A 22 1.66 -2.10 -12.92
N LEU A 23 1.33 -0.83 -13.18
CA LEU A 23 0.01 -0.28 -12.98
C LEU A 23 -0.78 -0.31 -14.29
N CYS A 24 -2.03 -0.75 -14.22
CA CYS A 24 -2.90 -0.83 -15.37
C CYS A 24 -3.56 0.50 -15.70
N GLY A 25 -3.94 0.72 -16.96
CA GLY A 25 -4.84 1.84 -17.30
C GLY A 25 -6.14 1.77 -16.49
N GLY A 26 -6.50 2.91 -15.89
CA GLY A 26 -7.62 3.04 -14.95
C GLY A 26 -7.22 2.82 -13.49
N LEU A 27 -8.14 2.23 -12.71
CA LEU A 27 -7.99 2.07 -11.26
C LEU A 27 -7.00 0.97 -10.87
N ASN A 28 -6.11 1.29 -9.93
CA ASN A 28 -5.17 0.38 -9.27
C ASN A 28 -5.26 0.54 -7.76
N LEU A 29 -5.05 -0.55 -7.02
CA LEU A 29 -5.06 -0.61 -5.56
C LEU A 29 -3.66 -0.99 -5.07
N ILE A 30 -2.93 -0.02 -4.54
CA ILE A 30 -1.51 -0.17 -4.17
C ILE A 30 -1.22 0.54 -2.85
N SER A 31 0.04 0.56 -2.44
CA SER A 31 0.49 1.22 -1.22
C SER A 31 1.71 2.10 -1.46
N LEU A 32 2.08 2.91 -0.46
CA LEU A 32 3.39 3.55 -0.39
C LEU A 32 4.35 2.56 0.30
N PRO A 33 5.16 1.77 -0.42
CA PRO A 33 5.81 0.59 0.17
C PRO A 33 7.05 0.92 1.01
N VAL A 34 7.61 2.11 0.83
CA VAL A 34 8.88 2.52 1.43
C VAL A 34 8.77 3.92 2.03
N LYS A 35 9.61 4.17 3.03
CA LYS A 35 9.75 5.49 3.62
C LYS A 35 10.56 6.37 2.68
N ASN A 36 9.88 7.36 2.10
CA ASN A 36 10.48 8.36 1.23
C ASN A 36 10.07 9.75 1.70
N SER A 37 11.06 10.61 1.98
CA SER A 37 10.80 11.95 2.50
C SER A 37 10.17 12.92 1.50
N ALA A 38 10.24 12.63 0.20
CA ALA A 38 9.60 13.40 -0.86
C ALA A 38 8.10 13.08 -0.96
N LEU A 39 7.69 11.85 -0.61
CA LEU A 39 6.32 11.36 -0.79
C LEU A 39 5.50 11.49 0.49
N LYS A 40 5.51 12.68 1.10
CA LYS A 40 4.81 12.98 2.38
C LYS A 40 3.42 13.56 2.22
N THR A 41 3.00 13.87 1.00
CA THR A 41 1.66 14.37 0.71
C THR A 41 1.08 13.70 -0.53
N SER A 42 -0.25 13.69 -0.63
CA SER A 42 -0.95 13.08 -1.77
C SER A 42 -0.63 13.76 -3.09
N SER A 43 -0.36 15.07 -3.10
CA SER A 43 0.10 15.78 -4.30
C SER A 43 1.47 15.30 -4.76
N ALA A 44 2.44 15.16 -3.83
CA ALA A 44 3.77 14.69 -4.16
C ALA A 44 3.76 13.21 -4.59
N LEU A 45 2.96 12.39 -3.91
CA LEU A 45 2.78 10.98 -4.26
C LEU A 45 2.10 10.82 -5.64
N LEU A 46 1.04 11.58 -5.92
CA LEU A 46 0.37 11.52 -7.22
C LEU A 46 1.29 11.94 -8.37
N ALA A 47 2.11 12.98 -8.16
CA ALA A 47 3.07 13.45 -9.16
C ALA A 47 4.25 12.50 -9.39
N ASP A 48 4.59 11.66 -8.41
CA ASP A 48 5.64 10.65 -8.50
C ASP A 48 5.17 9.38 -9.23
N ILE A 49 3.89 9.02 -9.07
CA ILE A 49 3.32 7.85 -9.72
C ILE A 49 3.33 8.05 -11.24
N CYS A 50 4.08 7.17 -11.91
CA CYS A 50 4.21 7.13 -13.36
C CYS A 50 4.57 8.48 -13.98
N ASP A 51 5.54 9.18 -13.38
CA ASP A 51 6.04 10.48 -13.84
C ASP A 51 4.92 11.53 -14.04
N GLY A 52 3.81 11.39 -13.30
CA GLY A 52 2.66 12.29 -13.33
C GLY A 52 1.49 11.86 -14.23
N ASP A 53 1.51 10.65 -14.80
CA ASP A 53 0.40 10.13 -15.62
C ASP A 53 -0.85 9.75 -14.80
N ALA A 54 -0.73 9.73 -13.49
CA ALA A 54 -1.86 9.55 -12.58
C ALA A 54 -2.63 10.87 -12.39
N ASP A 55 -3.96 10.84 -12.54
CA ASP A 55 -4.79 12.04 -12.41
C ASP A 55 -5.48 12.17 -11.05
N SER A 56 -5.63 11.06 -10.32
CA SER A 56 -6.36 11.02 -9.05
C SER A 56 -5.88 9.91 -8.13
N ILE A 57 -5.87 10.21 -6.83
CA ILE A 57 -5.55 9.30 -5.73
C ILE A 57 -6.64 9.37 -4.66
N TRP A 58 -7.00 8.22 -4.08
CA TRP A 58 -8.00 8.13 -3.01
C TRP A 58 -7.51 7.28 -1.85
N SER A 59 -7.71 7.77 -0.63
CA SER A 59 -7.51 7.01 0.60
C SER A 59 -8.84 6.81 1.31
N TYR A 60 -9.09 5.61 1.84
CA TYR A 60 -10.30 5.29 2.58
C TYR A 60 -10.15 5.56 4.08
N ASP A 61 -11.09 6.30 4.66
CA ASP A 61 -11.22 6.48 6.10
C ASP A 61 -12.29 5.53 6.64
N CYS A 62 -11.88 4.51 7.39
CA CYS A 62 -12.79 3.52 7.96
C CYS A 62 -13.72 4.08 9.04
N THR A 63 -13.30 5.15 9.74
CA THR A 63 -14.10 5.77 10.81
C THR A 63 -15.25 6.54 10.20
N ARG A 64 -14.98 7.31 9.14
CA ARG A 64 -15.99 8.09 8.42
C ARG A 64 -16.73 7.28 7.35
N ARG A 65 -16.17 6.14 6.95
CA ARG A 65 -16.65 5.29 5.84
C ARG A 65 -16.70 6.04 4.51
N THR A 66 -15.71 6.88 4.27
CA THR A 66 -15.64 7.76 3.09
C THR A 66 -14.24 7.74 2.49
N PHE A 67 -14.16 8.01 1.19
CA PHE A 67 -12.87 8.32 0.56
C PHE A 67 -12.52 9.79 0.71
N THR A 68 -11.25 10.05 0.94
CA THR A 68 -10.63 11.36 0.70
C THR A 68 -9.92 11.28 -0.65
N SER A 69 -10.37 12.08 -1.60
CA SER A 69 -9.78 12.19 -2.94
C SER A 69 -8.78 13.33 -3.02
N TRP A 70 -7.81 13.20 -3.91
CA TRP A 70 -6.98 14.28 -4.41
C TRP A 70 -6.78 14.09 -5.90
N ASN A 71 -6.97 15.14 -6.70
CA ASN A 71 -6.71 15.13 -8.14
C ASN A 71 -5.65 16.16 -8.52
N PHE A 72 -5.04 16.01 -9.70
CA PHE A 72 -3.96 16.88 -10.17
C PHE A 72 -4.35 18.35 -10.39
N LEU A 73 -5.66 18.66 -10.46
CA LEU A 73 -6.21 20.01 -10.58
C LEU A 73 -6.53 20.65 -9.22
N ASP A 74 -6.51 19.87 -8.13
CA ASP A 74 -6.78 20.40 -6.79
C ASP A 74 -5.65 21.35 -6.34
N PRO A 75 -5.98 22.51 -5.74
CA PRO A 75 -4.97 23.47 -5.30
C PRO A 75 -4.35 23.05 -3.96
N GLY A 76 -3.02 23.15 -3.85
CA GLY A 76 -2.28 22.94 -2.60
C GLY A 76 -1.47 21.64 -2.57
N ALA A 77 -1.14 21.17 -1.37
CA ALA A 77 -0.26 20.00 -1.19
C ALA A 77 -1.01 18.68 -0.98
N GLY A 78 -2.34 18.72 -0.83
CA GLY A 78 -3.16 17.56 -0.49
C GLY A 78 -3.07 17.14 0.97
N TRP A 79 -3.35 15.87 1.24
CA TRP A 79 -3.38 15.29 2.58
C TRP A 79 -2.09 14.51 2.88
N PRO A 80 -1.71 14.31 4.16
CA PRO A 80 -0.46 13.66 4.53
C PRO A 80 -0.48 12.15 4.21
N THR A 81 0.58 11.68 3.58
CA THR A 81 0.80 10.26 3.26
C THR A 81 1.80 9.65 4.27
N TRP A 82 1.80 8.33 4.38
CA TRP A 82 2.69 7.60 5.28
C TRP A 82 3.05 6.22 4.70
N VAL A 83 4.17 5.64 5.15
CA VAL A 83 4.67 4.35 4.66
C VAL A 83 3.73 3.21 5.05
N GLY A 84 3.37 2.35 4.10
CA GLY A 84 2.34 1.33 4.26
C GLY A 84 0.91 1.84 4.03
N MET A 85 0.72 3.11 3.69
CA MET A 85 -0.62 3.62 3.44
C MET A 85 -1.21 3.00 2.17
N PRO A 86 -2.39 2.35 2.25
CA PRO A 86 -3.09 1.83 1.09
C PRO A 86 -3.87 2.96 0.40
N PHE A 87 -3.88 2.95 -0.92
CA PHE A 87 -4.66 3.91 -1.70
C PHE A 87 -5.08 3.35 -3.06
N TRP A 88 -6.13 3.95 -3.60
CA TRP A 88 -6.48 3.82 -5.01
C TRP A 88 -5.76 4.90 -5.81
N VAL A 89 -5.31 4.58 -7.01
CA VAL A 89 -4.82 5.55 -7.98
C VAL A 89 -5.43 5.26 -9.35
N ASN A 90 -5.74 6.31 -10.11
CA ASN A 90 -6.19 6.19 -11.49
C ASN A 90 -5.06 6.59 -12.44
N ILE A 91 -4.72 5.68 -13.35
CA ILE A 91 -3.73 5.90 -14.40
C ILE A 91 -4.46 6.27 -15.68
N THR A 92 -4.10 7.41 -16.26
CA THR A 92 -4.77 7.93 -17.47
C THR A 92 -4.25 7.28 -18.75
N GLU A 93 -2.99 6.84 -18.76
CA GLU A 93 -2.43 6.10 -19.88
C GLU A 93 -3.15 4.76 -20.04
N ARG A 94 -3.63 4.50 -21.26
CA ARG A 94 -4.52 3.37 -21.55
C ARG A 94 -3.81 2.03 -21.34
N ASP A 95 -2.54 1.98 -21.72
CA ASP A 95 -1.73 0.77 -21.62
C ASP A 95 -1.14 0.57 -20.22
N GLY A 96 -1.42 1.49 -19.29
CA GLY A 96 -0.84 1.49 -17.96
C GLY A 96 0.55 2.13 -17.95
N CYS A 97 1.29 1.90 -16.87
CA CYS A 97 2.62 2.48 -16.65
C CYS A 97 3.38 1.67 -15.60
N SER A 98 4.71 1.84 -15.58
CA SER A 98 5.56 1.29 -14.52
C SER A 98 5.90 2.39 -13.52
N TRP A 99 5.68 2.13 -12.23
CA TRP A 99 6.05 3.03 -11.15
C TRP A 99 7.20 2.44 -10.34
N TYR A 100 8.30 3.20 -10.24
CA TYR A 100 9.49 2.85 -9.47
C TYR A 100 9.60 3.79 -8.28
N VAL A 101 9.58 3.24 -7.06
CA VAL A 101 9.68 4.03 -5.83
C VAL A 101 10.88 3.59 -5.02
N TYR A 102 11.68 4.58 -4.60
CA TYR A 102 12.90 4.36 -3.83
C TYR A 102 12.70 4.83 -2.39
N GLY A 103 13.25 4.09 -1.44
CA GLY A 103 13.21 4.49 -0.04
C GLY A 103 13.67 3.42 0.92
N GLU A 104 13.55 3.71 2.21
CA GLU A 104 13.94 2.80 3.28
C GLU A 104 12.76 1.89 3.67
N ILE A 105 13.07 0.64 4.02
CA ILE A 105 12.07 -0.27 4.60
C ILE A 105 11.72 0.22 6.00
N ASP A 106 10.42 0.41 6.27
CA ASP A 106 9.91 0.74 7.61
C ASP A 106 9.18 -0.45 8.20
N THR A 107 9.74 -1.05 9.25
CA THR A 107 9.18 -2.22 9.96
C THR A 107 8.25 -1.85 11.12
N THR A 108 7.90 -0.56 11.25
CA THR A 108 7.05 -0.04 12.34
C THR A 108 5.60 0.21 11.90
N ILE A 109 5.21 -0.28 10.72
CA ILE A 109 3.86 -0.10 10.17
C ILE A 109 2.81 -0.75 11.09
N SER A 110 1.72 -0.02 11.34
CA SER A 110 0.57 -0.49 12.11
C SER A 110 -0.72 0.12 11.57
N TYR A 111 -1.77 -0.68 11.50
CA TYR A 111 -3.09 -0.27 11.03
C TYR A 111 -4.09 -0.21 12.17
N THR A 112 -4.75 0.93 12.32
CA THR A 112 -5.95 1.03 13.15
C THR A 112 -7.15 0.63 12.29
N LEU A 113 -7.90 -0.37 12.76
CA LEU A 113 -9.02 -0.97 12.04
C LEU A 113 -10.35 -0.60 12.69
N CYS A 114 -11.35 -0.31 11.88
CA CYS A 114 -12.73 -0.09 12.27
C CYS A 114 -13.59 -1.32 11.99
N SER A 115 -14.67 -1.54 12.73
CA SER A 115 -15.64 -2.58 12.38
C SER A 115 -16.25 -2.32 10.99
N GLY A 116 -16.23 -3.35 10.15
CA GLY A 116 -16.58 -3.31 8.72
C GLY A 116 -15.34 -3.35 7.82
N LEU A 117 -15.45 -2.70 6.65
CA LEU A 117 -14.38 -2.64 5.65
C LEU A 117 -13.25 -1.70 6.08
N ASN A 118 -12.03 -2.13 5.81
CA ASN A 118 -10.80 -1.38 5.97
C ASN A 118 -9.91 -1.61 4.75
N MET A 119 -8.98 -0.70 4.50
CA MET A 119 -7.87 -0.93 3.60
C MET A 119 -6.61 -1.16 4.42
N VAL A 120 -5.83 -2.16 4.04
CA VAL A 120 -4.50 -2.43 4.61
C VAL A 120 -3.55 -2.75 3.47
N SER A 121 -2.25 -2.55 3.68
CA SER A 121 -1.23 -3.01 2.74
C SER A 121 -0.43 -4.13 3.36
N LEU A 122 -0.03 -5.09 2.52
CA LEU A 122 0.94 -6.09 2.92
C LEU A 122 2.33 -5.46 2.78
N PRO A 123 3.04 -5.08 3.86
CA PRO A 123 4.31 -4.40 3.72
C PRO A 123 5.34 -5.31 3.05
N ILE A 124 6.29 -4.71 2.34
CA ILE A 124 7.38 -5.39 1.64
C ILE A 124 8.23 -6.30 2.55
N TYR A 125 8.28 -6.02 3.85
CA TYR A 125 8.99 -6.86 4.81
C TYR A 125 8.16 -8.06 5.27
N SER A 126 6.84 -8.09 5.08
CA SER A 126 5.98 -9.17 5.60
C SER A 126 5.95 -10.35 4.64
N THR A 127 7.04 -11.12 4.57
CA THR A 127 7.19 -12.22 3.60
C THR A 127 6.52 -13.53 4.02
N SER A 128 6.01 -13.62 5.24
CA SER A 128 5.36 -14.83 5.79
C SER A 128 3.87 -14.94 5.45
N ILE A 129 3.26 -13.88 4.90
CA ILE A 129 1.88 -13.86 4.44
C ILE A 129 1.89 -13.82 2.92
N THR A 130 1.39 -14.88 2.30
CA THR A 130 1.42 -15.11 0.85
C THR A 130 0.04 -15.41 0.27
N THR A 131 -0.95 -15.73 1.11
CA THR A 131 -2.33 -16.01 0.68
C THR A 131 -3.39 -15.19 1.42
N ALA A 132 -4.60 -15.13 0.85
CA ALA A 132 -5.73 -14.43 1.44
C ALA A 132 -6.13 -15.03 2.80
N SER A 133 -6.08 -16.36 2.93
CA SER A 133 -6.35 -17.06 4.19
C SER A 133 -5.33 -16.72 5.28
N GLU A 134 -4.04 -16.63 4.93
CA GLU A 134 -2.98 -16.23 5.87
C GLU A 134 -3.15 -14.78 6.35
N LEU A 135 -3.51 -13.86 5.45
CA LEU A 135 -3.80 -12.47 5.82
C LEU A 135 -5.05 -12.38 6.70
N MET A 136 -6.11 -13.12 6.35
CA MET A 136 -7.33 -13.17 7.15
C MET A 136 -7.04 -13.69 8.56
N TYR A 137 -6.20 -14.71 8.71
CA TYR A 137 -5.82 -15.25 10.01
C TYR A 137 -4.91 -14.30 10.81
N SER A 138 -4.03 -13.55 10.12
CA SER A 138 -3.14 -12.58 10.75
C SER A 138 -3.88 -11.37 11.33
N ILE A 139 -4.98 -10.94 10.69
CA ILE A 139 -5.74 -9.76 11.11
C ILE A 139 -6.79 -10.15 12.17
N PRO A 140 -6.74 -9.58 13.38
CA PRO A 140 -7.74 -9.85 14.42
C PRO A 140 -9.16 -9.54 13.95
N ASN A 141 -10.10 -10.46 14.21
CA ASN A 141 -11.51 -10.32 13.86
C ASN A 141 -11.81 -10.22 12.36
N CYS A 142 -10.86 -10.55 11.48
CA CYS A 142 -11.08 -10.55 10.04
C CYS A 142 -12.00 -11.69 9.59
N THR A 143 -12.89 -11.37 8.67
CA THR A 143 -13.91 -12.28 8.11
C THR A 143 -13.99 -12.22 6.59
N GLY A 144 -13.15 -11.41 5.95
CA GLY A 144 -13.05 -11.39 4.50
C GLY A 144 -11.86 -10.57 4.03
N VAL A 145 -11.24 -11.03 2.94
CA VAL A 145 -10.15 -10.36 2.25
C VAL A 145 -10.56 -10.19 0.79
N PHE A 146 -10.32 -9.01 0.22
CA PHE A 146 -10.62 -8.73 -1.18
C PHE A 146 -9.40 -8.14 -1.88
N ARG A 147 -9.11 -8.66 -3.06
CA ARG A 147 -8.00 -8.26 -3.91
C ARG A 147 -8.51 -7.67 -5.21
N TRP A 148 -7.90 -6.58 -5.65
CA TRP A 148 -8.24 -5.98 -6.93
C TRP A 148 -7.68 -6.82 -8.08
N LYS A 149 -8.54 -7.36 -8.94
CA LYS A 149 -8.11 -8.34 -9.97
C LYS A 149 -7.05 -7.82 -10.93
N LYS A 150 -7.07 -6.53 -11.24
CA LYS A 150 -6.11 -5.93 -12.17
C LYS A 150 -4.69 -5.80 -11.59
N GLU A 151 -4.52 -5.96 -10.28
CA GLU A 151 -3.18 -5.96 -9.68
C GLU A 151 -2.32 -7.14 -10.15
N VAL A 152 -2.94 -8.24 -10.56
CA VAL A 152 -2.25 -9.44 -11.08
C VAL A 152 -2.00 -9.33 -12.58
N SER A 153 -2.95 -8.75 -13.32
CA SER A 153 -2.88 -8.60 -14.77
C SER A 153 -3.90 -7.60 -15.27
N CYS A 154 -3.47 -6.68 -16.13
CA CYS A 154 -4.34 -5.68 -16.75
C CYS A 154 -5.41 -6.26 -17.68
N TYR A 155 -5.25 -7.53 -18.08
CA TYR A 155 -6.24 -8.27 -18.88
C TYR A 155 -7.37 -8.87 -18.04
N ASN A 156 -7.23 -8.90 -16.71
CA ASN A 156 -8.29 -9.39 -15.85
C ASN A 156 -9.52 -8.46 -15.90
N PRO A 157 -10.73 -9.02 -15.76
CA PRO A 157 -11.93 -8.20 -15.68
C PRO A 157 -11.90 -7.30 -14.45
N THR A 158 -12.46 -6.10 -14.60
CA THR A 158 -12.68 -5.16 -13.49
C THR A 158 -13.51 -5.84 -12.39
N GLY A 159 -12.98 -5.88 -11.18
CA GLY A 159 -13.65 -6.50 -10.04
C GLY A 159 -12.67 -7.00 -8.98
N PHE A 160 -13.22 -7.71 -8.00
CA PHE A 160 -12.47 -8.26 -6.88
C PHE A 160 -12.45 -9.79 -6.91
N ASP A 161 -11.32 -10.35 -6.49
CA ASP A 161 -11.31 -11.67 -5.86
C ASP A 161 -11.67 -11.50 -4.39
N ALA A 162 -12.32 -12.49 -3.80
CA ALA A 162 -12.75 -12.43 -2.42
C ALA A 162 -12.56 -13.79 -1.74
N TYR A 163 -12.09 -13.76 -0.49
CA TYR A 163 -11.89 -14.95 0.33
C TYR A 163 -12.56 -14.75 1.69
N PHE A 164 -13.31 -15.75 2.14
CA PHE A 164 -14.09 -15.74 3.38
C PHE A 164 -13.92 -17.07 4.16
N PRO A 165 -14.35 -17.17 5.43
CA PRO A 165 -14.24 -18.41 6.21
C PRO A 165 -14.92 -19.65 5.61
N LEU A 166 -15.89 -19.47 4.71
CA LEU A 166 -16.60 -20.56 4.01
C LEU A 166 -16.17 -20.72 2.55
N SER A 167 -15.15 -19.99 2.12
CA SER A 167 -14.61 -20.12 0.76
C SER A 167 -13.98 -21.48 0.54
N ASP A 168 -14.06 -21.95 -0.71
CA ASP A 168 -13.35 -23.15 -1.12
C ASP A 168 -11.83 -22.89 -1.13
N PRO A 169 -10.98 -23.90 -0.89
CA PRO A 169 -9.53 -23.74 -0.96
C PRO A 169 -9.01 -23.20 -2.30
N GLU A 170 -9.75 -23.42 -3.40
CA GLU A 170 -9.42 -22.91 -4.74
C GLU A 170 -9.65 -21.40 -4.87
N GLU A 171 -10.41 -20.77 -3.96
CA GLU A 171 -10.64 -19.33 -3.91
C GLU A 171 -9.56 -18.59 -3.11
N ASP A 172 -8.63 -19.31 -2.47
CA ASP A 172 -7.53 -18.71 -1.71
C ASP A 172 -6.46 -18.17 -2.66
N PHE A 173 -6.54 -16.88 -2.95
CA PHE A 173 -5.67 -16.22 -3.90
C PHE A 173 -4.36 -15.75 -3.28
N SER A 174 -3.31 -15.69 -4.11
CA SER A 174 -2.00 -15.18 -3.71
C SER A 174 -2.01 -13.67 -3.47
N LEU A 175 -1.23 -13.24 -2.48
CA LEU A 175 -0.97 -11.86 -2.14
C LEU A 175 0.46 -11.48 -2.52
N HIS A 176 0.67 -10.20 -2.78
CA HIS A 176 1.95 -9.64 -3.19
C HIS A 176 2.35 -8.53 -2.22
N PRO A 177 3.54 -8.61 -1.60
CA PRO A 177 4.04 -7.52 -0.77
C PRO A 177 4.12 -6.21 -1.57
N GLY A 178 3.80 -5.09 -0.93
CA GLY A 178 3.69 -3.76 -1.54
C GLY A 178 2.28 -3.41 -2.06
N TYR A 179 1.39 -4.39 -2.25
CA TYR A 179 0.02 -4.15 -2.68
C TYR A 179 -0.93 -3.90 -1.50
N ALA A 180 -2.11 -3.37 -1.82
CA ALA A 180 -3.16 -3.07 -0.86
C ALA A 180 -4.37 -3.99 -1.04
N TYR A 181 -5.03 -4.27 0.07
CA TYR A 181 -6.15 -5.20 0.17
C TYR A 181 -7.28 -4.57 0.97
N TRP A 182 -8.50 -4.92 0.60
CA TRP A 182 -9.64 -4.67 1.46
C TRP A 182 -9.79 -5.82 2.44
N VAL A 183 -10.10 -5.49 3.68
CA VAL A 183 -10.35 -6.47 4.74
C VAL A 183 -11.62 -6.11 5.48
N ASN A 184 -12.46 -7.10 5.77
CA ASN A 184 -13.66 -6.91 6.58
C ASN A 184 -13.41 -7.46 7.98
N VAL A 185 -13.53 -6.62 9.01
CA VAL A 185 -13.37 -7.05 10.41
C VAL A 185 -14.67 -6.87 11.19
N THR A 186 -14.97 -7.78 12.11
CA THR A 186 -16.21 -7.71 12.90
C THR A 186 -16.11 -6.72 14.06
N ALA A 187 -14.91 -6.48 14.58
CA ALA A 187 -14.64 -5.53 15.65
C ALA A 187 -13.44 -4.64 15.33
N ALA A 188 -13.48 -3.39 15.82
CA ALA A 188 -12.35 -2.47 15.73
C ALA A 188 -11.13 -3.03 16.48
N GLY A 189 -9.92 -2.66 16.04
CA GLY A 189 -8.69 -3.16 16.63
C GLY A 189 -7.45 -2.59 15.95
N THR A 190 -6.32 -3.26 16.17
CA THR A 190 -5.04 -2.90 15.56
C THR A 190 -4.45 -4.13 14.91
N TRP A 191 -3.92 -3.98 13.70
CA TRP A 191 -3.11 -5.00 13.05
C TRP A 191 -1.68 -4.47 12.89
N ILE A 192 -0.72 -5.28 13.32
CA ILE A 192 0.70 -5.05 13.10
C ILE A 192 1.15 -6.18 12.17
N PRO A 193 1.53 -5.89 10.92
CA PRO A 193 1.99 -6.91 9.99
C PRO A 193 3.21 -7.63 10.58
N PRO A 194 3.27 -8.96 10.48
CA PRO A 194 4.41 -9.71 11.00
C PRO A 194 5.68 -9.34 10.24
N ASN A 195 6.79 -9.27 10.97
CA ASN A 195 8.11 -9.31 10.36
C ASN A 195 8.41 -10.74 9.87
N PRO A 196 9.36 -10.93 8.93
CA PRO A 196 9.82 -12.26 8.54
C PRO A 196 10.22 -13.13 9.73
#